data_AF-A0A930Z1I9-F1
#
_entry.id   AF-A0A930Z1I9-F1
#
_cell.length_a   1.000
_cell.length_b   1.000
_cell.length_c   1.000
_cell.angle_alpha   90.00
_cell.angle_beta   90.00
_cell.angle_gamma   90.00
#
_symmetry.space_group_name_H-M   'P 1'
#
loop_
_entity.id
_entity.type
_entity.pdbx_description
1 polymer ?
#
loop_
_entity_poly.entity_id
_entity_poly.type
_entity_poly.pdbx_seq_one_letter_code
_entity_poly.pdbx_strand_id
1 'polypeptide(L)'
;MDVATSRKLARYIAWGRVGIGATAIATPVLVSRPWIGDAAGQPASRLLARAMGGRDLALGIGALRALALSDQEARPWVALGGTADALDAVATAIAFANLPRRWRWSILAVTVGAAAASIRAATTLDPVPSEPSPAPPGD
;
A
#
# COMPACT_ATOMS: atom_id res chain seq x y z
N MET A 1 -1.43 6.70 -19.29
CA MET A 1 -1.85 7.59 -18.19
C MET A 1 -0.90 8.75 -18.24
N ASP A 2 -1.37 10.00 -18.28
CA ASP A 2 -0.46 11.14 -18.19
C ASP A 2 0.13 11.25 -16.77
N VAL A 3 1.26 11.96 -16.63
CA VAL A 3 2.00 12.09 -15.37
C VAL A 3 1.14 12.69 -14.26
N ALA A 4 0.30 13.67 -14.58
CA ALA A 4 -0.59 14.32 -13.62
C ALA A 4 -1.63 13.34 -13.05
N THR A 5 -2.16 12.45 -13.88
CA THR A 5 -3.11 11.41 -13.48
C THR A 5 -2.42 10.34 -12.63
N SER A 6 -1.19 9.95 -12.97
CA SER A 6 -0.39 9.00 -12.19
C SER A 6 -0.06 9.54 -10.79
N ARG A 7 0.34 10.81 -10.69
CA ARG A 7 0.61 11.49 -9.42
C ARG A 7 -0.66 11.59 -8.56
N LYS A 8 -1.81 11.89 -9.15
CA LYS A 8 -3.11 11.86 -8.45
C LYS A 8 -3.43 10.47 -7.93
N LEU A 9 -3.26 9.43 -8.75
CA LEU A 9 -3.49 8.04 -8.36
C LEU A 9 -2.57 7.62 -7.20
N ALA A 10 -1.27 7.91 -7.29
CA ALA A 10 -0.31 7.65 -6.22
C ALA A 10 -0.71 8.36 -4.91
N ARG A 11 -1.17 9.62 -5.01
CA ARG A 11 -1.67 10.38 -3.84
C ARG A 11 -2.92 9.75 -3.23
N TYR A 12 -3.88 9.28 -4.04
CA TYR A 12 -5.06 8.59 -3.54
C TYR A 12 -4.71 7.26 -2.87
N ILE A 13 -3.79 6.48 -3.45
CA ILE A 13 -3.29 5.24 -2.85
C ILE A 13 -2.63 5.53 -1.50
N ALA A 14 -1.77 6.54 -1.43
CA ALA A 14 -1.08 6.91 -0.21
C ALA A 14 -2.06 7.35 0.89
N TRP A 15 -3.05 8.18 0.58
CA TRP A 15 -4.11 8.54 1.52
C TRP A 15 -4.98 7.36 1.92
N GLY A 16 -5.31 6.47 0.99
CA GLY A 16 -6.04 5.23 1.26
C GLY A 16 -5.32 4.39 2.32
N ARG A 17 -4.00 4.21 2.19
CA ARG A 17 -3.18 3.51 3.19
C ARG A 17 -3.17 4.20 4.54
N VAL A 18 -3.03 5.52 4.58
CA VAL A 18 -3.11 6.29 5.83
C VAL A 18 -4.47 6.04 6.50
N GLY A 19 -5.56 6.10 5.73
CA GLY A 19 -6.91 5.85 6.25
C GLY A 19 -7.10 4.43 6.76
N ILE A 20 -6.70 3.42 5.99
CA ILE A 20 -6.79 2.00 6.38
C ILE A 20 -5.91 1.74 7.62
N GLY A 21 -4.67 2.21 7.60
CA GLY A 21 -3.72 2.04 8.70
C GLY A 21 -4.19 2.69 10.00
N ALA A 22 -4.66 3.93 9.94
CA ALA A 22 -5.22 4.63 11.10
C ALA A 22 -6.48 3.92 11.63
N THR A 23 -7.35 3.44 10.74
CA THR A 23 -8.55 2.68 11.12
C THR A 23 -8.17 1.35 11.76
N ALA A 24 -7.18 0.63 11.23
CA ALA A 24 -6.71 -0.62 11.80
C ALA A 24 -6.07 -0.44 13.20
N ILE A 25 -5.43 0.71 13.44
CA ILE A 25 -4.92 1.07 14.78
C ILE A 25 -6.07 1.38 15.75
N ALA A 26 -7.00 2.24 15.34
CA ALA A 26 -8.09 2.72 16.20
C ALA A 26 -9.17 1.65 16.42
N THR A 27 -9.61 1.00 15.36
CA THR A 27 -10.73 0.04 15.31
C THR A 27 -10.30 -1.29 14.65
N PRO A 28 -9.32 -2.02 15.21
CA PRO A 28 -8.74 -3.23 14.60
C PRO A 28 -9.76 -4.33 14.31
N VAL A 29 -10.82 -4.42 15.11
CA VAL A 29 -11.90 -5.41 14.92
C VAL A 29 -12.64 -5.13 13.61
N LEU A 30 -12.91 -3.86 13.29
CA LEU A 30 -13.61 -3.48 12.08
C LEU A 30 -12.84 -3.91 10.83
N VAL A 31 -11.52 -3.70 10.85
CA VAL A 31 -10.64 -4.02 9.72
C VAL A 31 -10.40 -5.53 9.58
N SER A 32 -10.21 -6.26 10.68
CA SER A 32 -9.85 -7.68 10.62
C SER A 32 -11.05 -8.64 10.51
N ARG A 33 -12.25 -8.25 10.95
CA ARG A 33 -13.46 -9.10 10.95
C ARG A 33 -13.84 -9.70 9.58
N PRO A 34 -13.63 -9.04 8.43
CA PRO A 34 -13.82 -9.68 7.13
C PRO A 34 -12.92 -10.91 6.90
N TRP A 35 -11.66 -10.86 7.37
CA TRP A 35 -10.66 -11.93 7.19
C TRP A 35 -10.85 -13.08 8.16
N ILE A 36 -11.02 -12.77 9.45
CA ILE A 36 -10.93 -13.77 10.52
C ILE A 36 -12.24 -13.94 11.31
N GLY A 37 -13.32 -13.28 10.89
CA GLY A 37 -14.64 -13.43 11.50
C GLY A 37 -14.64 -13.02 12.98
N ASP A 38 -15.20 -13.87 13.83
CA ASP A 38 -15.32 -13.59 15.26
C ASP A 38 -13.98 -13.63 16.01
N ALA A 39 -12.94 -14.26 15.43
CA ALA A 39 -11.59 -14.20 15.99
C ALA A 39 -11.02 -12.78 16.03
N ALA A 40 -11.55 -11.84 15.22
CA ALA A 40 -11.18 -10.42 15.26
C ALA A 40 -11.33 -9.79 16.67
N GLY A 41 -12.23 -10.32 17.49
CA GLY A 41 -12.42 -9.88 18.86
C GLY A 41 -11.27 -10.22 19.80
N GLN A 42 -10.41 -11.18 19.47
CA GLN A 42 -9.36 -11.70 20.36
C GLN A 42 -8.19 -10.72 20.53
N PRO A 43 -7.57 -10.62 21.72
CA PRO A 43 -6.46 -9.69 21.97
C PRO A 43 -5.29 -9.84 20.99
N ALA A 44 -4.87 -11.08 20.68
CA ALA A 44 -3.78 -11.36 19.74
C ALA A 44 -4.11 -10.88 18.32
N SER A 45 -5.33 -11.13 17.85
CA SER A 45 -5.80 -10.66 16.54
C SER A 45 -5.83 -9.14 16.44
N ARG A 46 -6.24 -8.46 17.52
CA ARG A 46 -6.22 -6.98 17.57
C ARG A 46 -4.79 -6.45 17.50
N LEU A 47 -3.84 -7.06 18.21
CA LEU A 47 -2.42 -6.66 18.15
C LEU A 47 -1.88 -6.78 16.73
N LEU A 48 -2.11 -7.92 16.06
CA LEU A 48 -1.66 -8.15 14.69
C LEU A 48 -2.30 -7.15 13.71
N ALA A 49 -3.61 -6.88 13.86
CA ALA A 49 -4.30 -5.89 13.03
C ALA A 49 -3.73 -4.48 13.21
N ARG A 50 -3.40 -4.07 14.44
CA ARG A 50 -2.74 -2.77 14.69
C ARG A 50 -1.33 -2.71 14.11
N ALA A 51 -0.56 -3.79 14.24
CA ALA A 51 0.80 -3.86 13.69
C ALA A 51 0.78 -3.76 12.15
N MET A 52 -0.14 -4.48 11.50
CA MET A 52 -0.38 -4.37 10.07
C MET A 52 -0.80 -2.94 9.69
N GLY A 53 -1.74 -2.35 10.43
CA GLY A 53 -2.15 -0.96 10.25
C GLY A 53 -1.03 0.08 10.42
N GLY A 54 -0.12 -0.15 11.37
CA GLY A 54 1.05 0.69 11.58
C GLY A 54 1.98 0.71 10.37
N ARG A 55 2.17 -0.46 9.72
CA ARG A 55 2.95 -0.55 8.48
C ARG A 55 2.29 0.25 7.35
N ASP A 56 0.99 0.12 7.13
CA ASP A 56 0.28 0.87 6.08
C ASP A 56 0.31 2.37 6.34
N LEU A 57 0.13 2.78 7.60
CA LEU A 57 0.23 4.18 7.98
C LEU A 57 1.63 4.74 7.67
N ALA A 58 2.69 4.01 8.02
CA ALA A 58 4.07 4.41 7.73
C ALA A 58 4.36 4.49 6.22
N LEU A 59 3.93 3.49 5.43
CA LEU A 59 4.10 3.48 3.97
C LEU A 59 3.31 4.63 3.31
N GLY A 60 2.09 4.88 3.76
CA GLY A 60 1.24 5.96 3.26
C GLY A 60 1.82 7.35 3.56
N ILE A 61 2.27 7.59 4.79
CA ILE A 61 2.93 8.84 5.19
C ILE A 61 4.23 9.03 4.41
N GLY A 62 5.05 7.98 4.30
CA GLY A 62 6.30 8.00 3.53
C GLY A 62 6.05 8.36 2.06
N ALA A 63 5.05 7.75 1.42
CA ALA A 63 4.65 8.07 0.06
C ALA A 63 4.15 9.52 -0.09
N LEU A 64 3.33 10.03 0.83
CA LEU A 64 2.84 11.42 0.79
C LEU A 64 3.98 12.42 0.96
N ARG A 65 4.90 12.17 1.91
CA ARG A 65 6.09 13.00 2.11
C ARG A 65 6.95 13.00 0.85
N ALA A 66 7.20 11.83 0.27
CA ALA A 66 8.01 11.69 -0.92
C ALA A 66 7.37 12.37 -2.15
N LEU A 67 6.04 12.25 -2.33
CA LEU A 67 5.30 12.96 -3.38
C LEU A 67 5.40 14.48 -3.28
N ALA A 68 5.52 15.02 -2.06
CA ALA A 68 5.75 16.44 -1.83
C ALA A 68 7.15 16.89 -2.28
N LEU A 69 8.12 15.97 -2.33
CA LEU A 69 9.49 16.23 -2.76
C LEU A 69 9.65 16.01 -4.27
N SER A 70 9.40 14.80 -4.76
CA SER A 70 9.52 14.47 -6.19
C SER A 70 8.84 13.14 -6.54
N ASP A 71 8.59 12.91 -7.84
CA ASP A 71 8.11 11.61 -8.31
C ASP A 71 9.16 10.50 -8.16
N GLN A 72 10.44 10.86 -8.30
CA GLN A 72 11.57 9.94 -8.10
C GLN A 72 11.62 9.41 -6.67
N GLU A 73 11.42 10.27 -5.67
CA GLU A 73 11.36 9.85 -4.28
C GLU A 73 10.07 9.08 -3.97
N ALA A 74 8.95 9.44 -4.58
CA ALA A 74 7.65 8.80 -4.33
C ALA A 74 7.58 7.36 -4.87
N ARG A 75 8.18 7.12 -6.05
CA ARG A 75 8.16 5.83 -6.74
C ARG A 75 8.49 4.63 -5.84
N PRO A 76 9.62 4.58 -5.11
CA PRO A 76 9.95 3.43 -4.26
C PRO A 76 8.91 3.21 -3.15
N TRP A 77 8.36 4.26 -2.55
CA TRP A 77 7.32 4.13 -1.51
C TRP A 77 6.04 3.53 -2.06
N VAL A 78 5.58 4.01 -3.22
CA VAL A 78 4.37 3.49 -3.88
C VAL A 78 4.60 2.03 -4.33
N ALA A 79 5.78 1.71 -4.87
CA ALA A 79 6.15 0.36 -5.25
C ALA A 79 6.18 -0.61 -4.06
N LEU A 80 6.83 -0.22 -2.95
CA LEU A 80 6.88 -1.01 -1.73
C LEU A 80 5.49 -1.22 -1.12
N GLY A 81 4.61 -0.22 -1.21
CA GLY A 81 3.20 -0.37 -0.92
C GLY A 81 2.54 -1.44 -1.79
N GLY A 82 2.71 -1.39 -3.11
CA GLY A 82 2.19 -2.41 -4.01
C GLY A 82 2.72 -3.81 -3.71
N THR A 83 4.00 -3.94 -3.35
CA THR A 83 4.58 -5.20 -2.89
C THR A 83 3.94 -5.69 -1.60
N ALA A 84 3.61 -4.80 -0.66
CA ALA A 84 2.88 -5.15 0.55
C ALA A 84 1.52 -5.79 0.21
N ASP A 85 0.73 -5.14 -0.65
CA ASP A 85 -0.59 -5.65 -1.05
C ASP A 85 -0.48 -6.98 -1.80
N ALA A 86 0.56 -7.14 -2.63
CA ALA A 86 0.80 -8.40 -3.34
C ALA A 86 1.08 -9.54 -2.37
N LEU A 87 1.87 -9.29 -1.31
CA LEU A 87 2.11 -10.27 -0.25
C LEU A 87 0.83 -10.58 0.53
N ASP A 88 -0.02 -9.59 0.78
CA ASP A 88 -1.32 -9.80 1.43
C ASP A 88 -2.27 -10.60 0.54
N ALA A 89 -2.23 -10.40 -0.78
CA ALA A 89 -2.97 -11.20 -1.75
C ALA A 89 -2.49 -12.66 -1.76
N VAL A 90 -1.16 -12.90 -1.72
CA VAL A 90 -0.58 -14.25 -1.60
C VAL A 90 -1.00 -14.89 -0.28
N ALA A 91 -0.90 -14.19 0.85
CA ALA A 91 -1.34 -14.70 2.14
C ALA A 91 -2.85 -15.04 2.15
N THR A 92 -3.67 -14.17 1.55
CA THR A 92 -5.11 -14.40 1.36
C THR A 92 -5.37 -15.63 0.50
N ALA A 93 -4.62 -15.82 -0.59
CA ALA A 93 -4.75 -16.98 -1.47
C ALA A 93 -4.37 -18.28 -0.77
N ILE A 94 -3.28 -18.29 0.00
CA ILE A 94 -2.85 -19.44 0.81
C ILE A 94 -3.94 -19.81 1.83
N ALA A 95 -4.55 -18.82 2.48
CA ALA A 95 -5.60 -19.02 3.48
C ALA A 95 -7.02 -19.13 2.90
N PHE A 96 -7.19 -19.11 1.57
CA PHE A 96 -8.48 -18.82 0.93
C PHE A 96 -9.62 -19.77 1.31
N ALA A 97 -9.30 -21.05 1.53
CA ALA A 97 -10.27 -22.06 1.94
C ALA A 97 -10.78 -21.85 3.38
N ASN A 98 -9.97 -21.22 4.24
CA ASN A 98 -10.26 -20.97 5.66
C ASN A 98 -10.93 -19.60 5.90
N LEU A 99 -11.03 -18.76 4.88
CA LEU A 99 -11.68 -17.46 4.98
C LEU A 99 -13.21 -17.59 5.05
N PRO A 100 -13.90 -16.65 5.72
CA PRO A 100 -15.36 -16.58 5.71
C PRO A 100 -15.91 -16.56 4.27
N ARG A 101 -16.77 -17.53 3.93
CA ARG A 101 -17.27 -17.77 2.57
C ARG A 101 -17.88 -16.52 1.92
N ARG A 102 -18.52 -15.67 2.73
CA ARG A 102 -19.15 -14.40 2.33
C ARG A 102 -18.17 -13.31 1.89
N TRP A 103 -16.94 -13.29 2.40
CA TRP A 103 -15.99 -12.19 2.18
C TRP A 103 -14.76 -12.57 1.37
N ARG A 104 -14.43 -13.87 1.28
CA ARG A 104 -13.17 -14.35 0.69
C ARG A 104 -12.87 -13.82 -0.72
N TRP A 105 -13.88 -13.72 -1.58
CA TRP A 105 -13.71 -13.21 -2.96
C TRP A 105 -13.52 -11.70 -2.98
N SER A 106 -14.28 -10.95 -2.16
CA SER A 106 -14.12 -9.50 -2.04
C SER A 106 -12.75 -9.13 -1.49
N ILE A 107 -12.26 -9.88 -0.49
CA ILE A 107 -10.94 -9.67 0.08
C ILE A 107 -9.85 -9.92 -0.97
N LEU A 108 -9.92 -11.04 -1.69
CA LEU A 108 -8.95 -11.36 -2.73
C LEU A 108 -8.97 -10.31 -3.85
N ALA A 109 -10.15 -9.87 -4.29
CA ALA A 109 -10.28 -8.84 -5.30
C ALA A 109 -9.69 -7.49 -4.84
N VAL A 110 -9.89 -7.12 -3.57
CA VAL A 110 -9.34 -5.89 -2.99
C VAL A 110 -7.82 -5.94 -2.92
N THR A 111 -7.23 -7.03 -2.40
CA THR A 111 -5.77 -7.13 -2.25
C THR A 111 -5.07 -7.20 -3.61
N VAL A 112 -5.59 -7.97 -4.56
CA VAL A 112 -5.06 -8.02 -5.93
C VAL A 112 -5.23 -6.66 -6.64
N GLY A 113 -6.38 -6.02 -6.51
CA GLY A 113 -6.66 -4.73 -7.12
C GLY A 113 -5.75 -3.62 -6.59
N ALA A 114 -5.54 -3.58 -5.27
CA ALA A 114 -4.64 -2.62 -4.63
C ALA A 114 -3.18 -2.80 -5.06
N ALA A 115 -2.72 -4.06 -5.14
CA ALA A 115 -1.38 -4.39 -5.65
C ALA A 115 -1.20 -3.91 -7.09
N ALA A 116 -2.14 -4.25 -7.97
CA ALA A 116 -2.09 -3.87 -9.38
C ALA A 116 -2.12 -2.34 -9.57
N ALA A 117 -2.98 -1.64 -8.83
CA ALA A 117 -3.09 -0.18 -8.89
C ALA A 117 -1.79 0.50 -8.41
N SER A 118 -1.20 0.02 -7.31
CA SER A 118 0.05 0.55 -6.75
C SER A 118 1.24 0.33 -7.67
N ILE A 119 1.40 -0.89 -8.22
CA ILE A 119 2.48 -1.20 -9.16
C ILE A 119 2.34 -0.37 -10.45
N ARG A 120 1.12 -0.24 -10.97
CA ARG A 120 0.86 0.60 -12.15
C ARG A 120 1.13 2.07 -11.87
N ALA A 121 0.76 2.59 -10.70
CA ALA A 121 1.10 3.96 -10.32
C ALA A 121 2.62 4.16 -10.26
N ALA A 122 3.34 3.27 -9.59
CA ALA A 122 4.80 3.36 -9.42
C ALA A 122 5.58 3.31 -10.74
N THR A 123 5.16 2.45 -11.69
CA THR A 123 5.82 2.34 -13.01
C THR A 123 5.63 3.57 -13.90
N THR A 124 4.66 4.44 -13.57
CA THR A 124 4.38 5.67 -14.33
C THR A 124 4.86 6.94 -13.64
N LEU A 125 5.38 6.83 -12.41
CA LEU A 125 6.16 7.87 -11.75
C LEU A 125 7.60 7.78 -12.28
N ASP A 126 7.81 8.05 -13.57
CA ASP A 126 9.15 7.95 -14.15
C ASP A 126 10.03 9.13 -13.75
N PRO A 127 11.34 8.89 -13.54
CA PRO A 127 12.31 9.96 -13.37
C PRO A 127 12.49 10.65 -14.72
N VAL A 128 12.50 11.99 -14.73
CA VAL A 128 13.18 12.73 -15.80
C VAL A 128 14.63 12.18 -15.84
N PRO A 129 15.16 11.76 -17.00
CA PRO A 129 16.56 11.36 -17.09
C PRO A 129 17.41 12.50 -16.52
N SER A 130 18.16 12.23 -15.45
CA SER A 130 19.13 13.18 -14.93
C SER A 130 20.07 13.51 -16.09
N GLU A 131 20.07 14.74 -16.58
CA GLU A 131 21.14 15.17 -17.47
C GLU A 131 22.47 14.84 -16.78
N PRO A 132 23.43 14.21 -17.49
CA PRO A 132 24.70 13.87 -16.88
C PRO A 132 25.32 15.14 -16.29
N SER A 133 25.67 15.09 -15.00
CA SER A 133 26.37 16.18 -14.32
C SER A 133 27.56 16.59 -15.20
N PRO A 134 27.73 17.89 -15.53
CA PRO A 134 28.86 18.33 -16.32
C PRO A 134 30.14 17.83 -15.67
N ALA A 135 31.03 17.25 -16.48
CA ALA A 135 32.31 16.75 -16.01
C ALA A 135 33.05 17.88 -15.27
N PRO A 136 33.69 17.59 -14.13
CA PRO A 136 34.48 18.60 -13.44
C PRO A 136 35.52 19.18 -14.43
N PRO A 137 35.79 20.50 -14.39
CA PRO A 137 36.82 21.09 -15.23
C PRO A 137 38.13 20.35 -14.95
N GLY A 138 38.76 19.84 -16.02
CA GLY A 138 40.04 19.16 -15.91
C GLY A 138 41.11 20.14 -15.42
N ASP A 139 41.89 19.68 -14.44
CA ASP A 139 43.09 20.37 -13.94
C ASP A 139 44.18 20.48 -15.02
#